data_AF-A0A937VY51-F1
#
_entry.id   AF-A0A937VY51-F1
#
_cell.length_a   1.000
_cell.length_b   1.000
_cell.length_c   1.000
_cell.angle_alpha   90.00
_cell.angle_beta   90.00
_cell.angle_gamma   90.00
#
_symmetry.space_group_name_H-M   'P 1'
#
loop_
_entity.id
_entity.type
_entity.pdbx_description
1 polymer ?
#
loop_
_entity_poly.entity_id
_entity_poly.type
_entity_poly.pdbx_seq_one_letter_code
_entity_poly.pdbx_strand_id
1 'polypeptide(L)'
;MALQNSFDTSADKWSLGCVLFDLATCTPLFQVKSYYDLIASFHHMVGPIPRDLLQNFERRDQLFEFPQEDPSTVVLRKEVQLKISLKEHMKSCFTKTLTNPNGVQSSGLKSPEFKVFINFLNGLLQLNPADRLSYEEMLNNDFISNYT
;
A
#
# COMPACT_ATOMS: atom_id res chain seq x y z
N MET A 1 -14.94 -2.54 2.03
CA MET A 1 -14.69 -1.68 3.21
C MET A 1 -14.50 -2.59 4.41
N ALA A 2 -13.42 -2.46 5.17
CA ALA A 2 -12.87 -3.46 6.09
C ALA A 2 -13.73 -3.83 7.34
N LEU A 3 -15.05 -3.62 7.31
CA LEU A 3 -15.92 -3.81 8.48
C LEU A 3 -17.28 -4.43 8.16
N GLN A 4 -17.37 -5.35 7.19
CA GLN A 4 -18.67 -6.01 6.95
C GLN A 4 -18.70 -7.50 6.61
N ASN A 5 -17.58 -8.23 6.60
CA ASN A 5 -17.63 -9.69 6.42
C ASN A 5 -16.59 -10.39 7.31
N SER A 6 -17.06 -11.07 8.36
CA SER A 6 -16.30 -11.90 9.31
C SER A 6 -15.14 -11.19 10.03
N PHE A 7 -14.87 -11.51 11.28
CA PHE A 7 -13.61 -11.12 11.93
C PHE A 7 -12.48 -11.90 11.26
N ASP A 8 -12.09 -11.47 10.06
CA ASP A 8 -11.01 -12.04 9.30
C ASP A 8 -9.71 -11.35 9.72
N THR A 9 -8.77 -12.18 10.15
CA THR A 9 -7.37 -11.84 10.45
C THR A 9 -6.65 -11.05 9.35
N SER A 10 -7.23 -11.01 8.15
CA SER A 10 -6.73 -10.21 7.03
C SER A 10 -6.56 -8.72 7.36
N ALA A 11 -7.36 -8.14 8.26
CA ALA A 11 -7.15 -6.76 8.73
C ALA A 11 -5.82 -6.57 9.49
N ASP A 12 -5.41 -7.57 10.28
CA ASP A 12 -4.14 -7.56 11.00
C ASP A 12 -2.95 -7.60 10.02
N LYS A 13 -3.07 -8.36 8.93
CA LYS A 13 -2.05 -8.42 7.88
C LYS A 13 -1.84 -7.07 7.18
N TRP A 14 -2.93 -6.36 6.89
CA TRP A 14 -2.85 -4.99 6.36
C TRP A 14 -2.17 -4.04 7.36
N SER A 15 -2.56 -4.14 8.63
CA SER A 15 -2.01 -3.31 9.70
C SER A 15 -0.51 -3.58 9.89
N LEU A 16 -0.10 -4.85 9.81
CA LEU A 16 1.31 -5.24 9.79
C LEU A 16 2.07 -4.62 8.61
N GLY A 17 1.51 -4.65 7.40
CA GLY A 17 2.12 -3.99 6.24
C GLY A 17 2.33 -2.49 6.45
N CYS A 18 1.37 -1.81 7.07
CA CYS A 18 1.51 -0.39 7.44
C CYS A 18 2.64 -0.19 8.47
N VAL A 19 2.65 -0.97 9.56
CA VAL A 19 3.68 -0.87 10.60
C VAL A 19 5.07 -1.14 10.06
N LEU A 20 5.23 -2.15 9.20
CA LEU A 20 6.53 -2.47 8.58
C LEU A 20 7.02 -1.32 7.69
N PHE A 21 6.13 -0.69 6.92
CA PHE A 21 6.46 0.52 6.16
C PHE A 21 6.90 1.65 7.10
N ASP A 22 6.14 1.90 8.16
CA ASP A 22 6.41 2.99 9.11
C ASP A 22 7.76 2.81 9.80
N LEU A 23 8.09 1.57 10.19
CA LEU A 23 9.38 1.21 10.78
C LEU A 23 10.53 1.39 9.78
N ALA A 24 10.33 0.98 8.53
CA ALA A 24 11.36 1.05 7.50
C ALA A 24 11.65 2.49 7.05
N THR A 25 10.66 3.38 7.10
CA THR A 25 10.74 4.74 6.56
C THR A 25 10.74 5.84 7.63
N CYS A 26 10.51 5.47 8.89
CA CYS A 26 10.26 6.39 10.00
C CYS A 26 9.12 7.40 9.73
N THR A 27 8.22 7.08 8.80
CA THR A 27 7.15 7.98 8.32
C THR A 27 5.86 7.17 8.16
N PRO A 28 4.72 7.63 8.68
CA PRO A 28 3.45 6.94 8.49
C PRO A 28 3.11 6.74 7.01
N LEU A 29 2.72 5.52 6.63
CA LEU A 29 2.31 5.17 5.27
C LEU A 29 1.13 6.02 4.79
N PHE A 30 0.12 6.19 5.65
CA PHE A 30 -1.07 7.00 5.39
C PHE A 30 -1.15 8.16 6.38
N GLN A 31 -0.92 9.39 5.92
CA GLN A 31 -1.10 10.63 6.70
C GLN A 31 -2.27 11.42 6.16
N VAL A 32 -3.48 10.98 6.48
CA VAL A 32 -4.70 11.54 5.91
C VAL A 32 -5.60 12.10 7.00
N LYS A 33 -6.29 13.19 6.67
CA LYS A 33 -7.18 13.92 7.60
C LYS A 33 -8.65 13.54 7.44
N SER A 34 -9.00 12.86 6.34
CA SER A 34 -10.36 12.43 6.06
C SER A 34 -10.40 11.00 5.56
N TYR A 35 -11.55 10.37 5.76
CA TYR A 35 -11.83 9.03 5.25
C TYR A 35 -11.75 8.95 3.72
N TYR A 36 -12.22 9.96 3.00
CA TYR A 36 -12.13 9.99 1.53
C TYR A 36 -10.69 10.10 1.05
N ASP A 37 -9.86 10.91 1.71
CA ASP A 37 -8.44 11.00 1.40
C ASP A 37 -7.73 9.67 1.66
N LEU A 38 -8.14 8.92 2.69
CA LEU A 38 -7.62 7.58 2.96
C LEU A 38 -7.89 6.63 1.79
N ILE A 39 -9.13 6.58 1.32
CA ILE A 39 -9.55 5.69 0.22
C ILE A 39 -8.88 6.10 -1.10
N ALA A 40 -8.76 7.40 -1.34
CA ALA A 40 -8.05 7.90 -2.51
C ALA A 40 -6.54 7.57 -2.42
N SER A 41 -5.95 7.60 -1.22
CA SER A 41 -4.57 7.17 -0.99
C SER A 41 -4.39 5.67 -1.20
N PHE A 42 -5.38 4.83 -0.88
CA PHE A 42 -5.34 3.39 -1.19
C PHE A 42 -5.27 3.18 -2.70
N HIS A 43 -6.13 3.86 -3.46
CA HIS A 43 -6.15 3.81 -4.93
C HIS A 43 -4.79 4.23 -5.53
N HIS A 44 -4.20 5.31 -5.02
CA HIS A 44 -2.95 5.83 -5.57
C HIS A 44 -1.70 5.04 -5.15
N MET A 45 -1.61 4.63 -3.88
CA MET A 45 -0.41 3.99 -3.36
C MET A 45 -0.35 2.50 -3.65
N VAL A 46 -1.47 1.79 -3.47
CA VAL A 46 -1.52 0.34 -3.66
C VAL A 46 -1.86 -0.03 -5.09
N GLY A 47 -2.79 0.69 -5.71
CA GLY A 47 -3.24 0.44 -7.08
C GLY A 47 -4.74 0.69 -7.25
N PRO A 48 -5.25 0.63 -8.49
CA PRO A 48 -6.63 0.97 -8.78
C PRO A 48 -7.59 0.08 -8.00
N ILE A 49 -8.53 0.69 -7.30
CA ILE A 49 -9.53 -0.04 -6.52
C ILE A 49 -10.48 -0.77 -7.48
N PRO A 50 -10.59 -2.11 -7.39
CA PRO A 50 -11.54 -2.87 -8.19
C PRO A 50 -12.97 -2.37 -7.96
N ARG A 51 -13.73 -2.24 -9.05
CA ARG A 51 -15.12 -1.75 -9.01
C ARG A 51 -16.00 -2.54 -8.04
N ASP A 52 -15.78 -3.85 -7.93
CA ASP A 52 -16.55 -4.72 -7.05
C ASP A 52 -16.40 -4.35 -5.57
N LEU A 53 -15.21 -3.89 -5.16
CA LEU A 53 -14.98 -3.41 -3.79
C LEU A 53 -15.67 -2.07 -3.50
N LEU A 54 -16.08 -1.34 -4.55
CA LEU A 54 -16.79 -0.07 -4.46
C LEU A 54 -18.31 -0.23 -4.53
N GLN A 55 -18.85 -1.45 -4.71
CA GLN A 55 -20.30 -1.66 -4.82
C GLN A 55 -21.06 -1.13 -3.61
N ASN A 56 -20.52 -1.37 -2.41
CA ASN A 56 -21.10 -0.95 -1.13
C ASN A 56 -20.43 0.30 -0.55
N PHE A 57 -19.61 1.01 -1.33
CA PHE A 57 -18.92 2.20 -0.85
C PHE A 57 -19.86 3.40 -0.88
N GLU A 58 -20.17 3.94 0.31
CA GLU A 58 -21.05 5.11 0.41
C GLU A 58 -20.43 6.30 -0.34
N ARG A 59 -21.26 6.98 -1.16
CA ARG A 59 -20.83 8.17 -1.93
C ARG A 59 -19.64 7.88 -2.85
N ARG A 60 -19.51 6.67 -3.40
CA ARG A 60 -18.49 6.34 -4.41
C ARG A 60 -18.48 7.31 -5.58
N ASP A 61 -19.65 7.80 -5.98
CA ASP A 61 -19.79 8.75 -7.08
C ASP A 61 -19.28 10.16 -6.74
N GLN A 62 -18.95 10.46 -5.48
CA GLN A 62 -18.28 11.72 -5.09
C GLN A 62 -16.76 11.64 -5.25
N LEU A 63 -16.19 10.43 -5.13
CA LEU A 63 -14.75 10.21 -5.17
C LEU A 63 -14.28 9.62 -6.51
N PHE A 64 -15.12 8.82 -7.16
CA PHE A 64 -14.78 8.04 -8.34
C PHE A 64 -15.68 8.34 -9.54
N GLU A 65 -15.07 8.25 -10.72
CA GLU A 65 -15.71 8.17 -12.02
C GLU A 65 -15.62 6.75 -12.54
N PHE A 66 -16.67 6.36 -13.25
CA PHE A 66 -16.87 5.03 -13.77
C PHE A 66 -17.04 5.15 -15.29
N PRO A 67 -15.94 5.08 -16.06
CA PRO A 67 -16.00 5.17 -17.52
C PRO A 67 -16.92 4.10 -18.10
N GLN A 68 -17.64 4.43 -19.17
CA GLN A 68 -18.47 3.47 -19.89
C GLN A 68 -17.64 2.61 -20.85
N GLU A 69 -16.53 3.15 -21.35
CA GLU A 69 -15.63 2.46 -22.30
C GLU A 69 -14.93 1.25 -21.67
N ASP A 70 -14.59 1.35 -20.38
CA ASP A 70 -13.99 0.26 -19.61
C ASP A 70 -14.69 0.10 -18.26
N PRO A 71 -15.61 -0.87 -18.15
CA PRO A 71 -16.31 -1.18 -16.91
C PRO A 71 -15.39 -1.66 -15.79
N SER A 72 -14.17 -2.12 -16.06
CA SER A 72 -13.24 -2.57 -15.02
C SER A 72 -12.47 -1.42 -14.37
N THR A 73 -12.33 -0.30 -15.09
CA THR A 73 -11.56 0.85 -14.65
C THR A 73 -12.39 1.79 -13.76
N VAL A 74 -11.70 2.38 -12.78
CA VAL A 74 -12.23 3.41 -11.88
C VAL A 74 -11.21 4.54 -11.77
N VAL A 75 -11.66 5.78 -12.00
CA VAL A 75 -10.82 6.98 -12.00
C VAL A 75 -11.20 7.88 -10.84
N LEU A 76 -10.24 8.53 -10.19
CA LEU A 76 -10.54 9.51 -9.13
C LEU A 76 -11.07 10.82 -9.73
N ARG A 77 -12.18 11.34 -9.21
CA ARG A 77 -12.82 12.60 -9.65
C ARG A 77 -11.98 13.85 -9.41
N LYS A 78 -11.19 13.83 -8.35
CA LYS A 78 -10.38 14.96 -7.91
C LYS A 78 -8.94 14.49 -7.78
N GLU A 79 -8.00 15.34 -8.17
CA GLU A 79 -6.60 15.12 -7.83
C GLU A 79 -6.46 15.07 -6.31
N VAL A 80 -5.92 13.97 -5.82
CA VAL A 80 -5.51 13.81 -4.44
C VAL A 80 -4.16 14.47 -4.27
N GLN A 81 -3.90 15.05 -3.09
CA GLN A 81 -2.60 15.65 -2.76
C GLN A 81 -1.45 14.62 -2.84
N LEU A 82 -1.74 13.35 -2.54
CA LEU A 82 -0.79 12.25 -2.60
C LEU A 82 -0.68 11.73 -4.04
N LYS A 83 0.41 12.13 -4.73
CA LYS A 83 0.69 11.75 -6.14
C LYS A 83 1.78 10.70 -6.31
N ILE A 84 2.23 10.03 -5.24
CA ILE A 84 3.32 9.04 -5.33
C ILE A 84 2.83 7.63 -4.99
N SER A 85 3.19 6.64 -5.81
CA SER A 85 2.91 5.22 -5.56
C SER A 85 3.63 4.72 -4.30
N LEU A 86 3.24 3.57 -3.73
CA LEU A 86 3.93 2.96 -2.58
C LEU A 86 5.44 2.83 -2.82
N LYS A 87 5.81 2.37 -4.02
CA LYS A 87 7.21 2.20 -4.42
C LYS A 87 7.95 3.53 -4.47
N GLU A 88 7.33 4.58 -4.99
CA GLU A 88 7.93 5.92 -5.05
C GLU A 88 8.01 6.58 -3.68
N HIS A 89 7.00 6.38 -2.83
CA HIS A 89 6.99 6.86 -1.46
C HIS A 89 8.13 6.23 -0.67
N MET A 90 8.27 4.89 -0.73
CA MET A 90 9.40 4.21 -0.12
C MET A 90 10.73 4.73 -0.66
N LYS A 91 10.90 4.78 -1.98
CA LYS A 91 12.14 5.31 -2.56
C LYS A 91 12.45 6.72 -2.04
N SER A 92 11.46 7.61 -1.99
CA SER A 92 11.63 8.98 -1.49
C SER A 92 12.05 9.01 -0.02
N CYS A 93 11.38 8.25 0.85
CA CYS A 93 11.72 8.18 2.27
C CYS A 93 13.11 7.58 2.48
N PHE A 94 13.42 6.46 1.81
CA PHE A 94 14.75 5.85 1.89
C PHE A 94 15.84 6.76 1.35
N THR A 95 15.64 7.48 0.25
CA THR A 95 16.62 8.47 -0.21
C THR A 95 16.87 9.55 0.82
N LYS A 96 15.82 10.06 1.49
CA LYS A 96 15.95 11.11 2.51
C LYS A 96 16.65 10.61 3.77
N THR A 97 16.32 9.40 4.22
CA THR A 97 16.90 8.76 5.41
C THR A 97 18.36 8.35 5.18
N LEU A 98 18.70 7.94 3.95
CA LEU A 98 20.04 7.48 3.61
C LEU A 98 20.98 8.59 3.10
N THR A 99 20.46 9.75 2.67
CA THR A 99 21.29 10.94 2.43
C THR A 99 21.67 11.59 3.75
N ASN A 100 22.67 11.03 4.42
CA ASN A 100 23.48 11.76 5.39
C ASN A 100 24.12 12.98 4.67
N PRO A 101 24.23 14.17 5.28
CA PRO A 101 24.91 15.35 4.69
C PRO A 101 26.35 15.08 4.20
N ASN A 102 26.97 13.96 4.59
CA ASN A 102 28.30 13.56 4.14
C ASN A 102 28.34 12.72 2.85
N GLY A 103 27.24 12.61 2.11
CA GLY A 103 27.29 12.25 0.68
C GLY A 103 27.57 10.78 0.33
N VAL A 104 27.30 9.84 1.23
CA VAL A 104 27.36 8.41 0.87
C VAL A 104 26.07 8.03 0.14
N GLN A 105 26.11 8.01 -1.19
CA GLN A 105 25.06 7.39 -2.01
C GLN A 105 25.03 5.90 -1.68
N SER A 106 24.04 5.47 -0.90
CA SER A 106 23.88 4.06 -0.55
C SER A 106 23.19 3.31 -1.69
N SER A 107 23.88 2.30 -2.17
CA SER A 107 23.41 1.23 -3.07
C SER A 107 22.18 0.47 -2.57
N GLY A 108 21.69 0.75 -1.36
CA GLY A 108 20.58 0.05 -0.69
C GLY A 108 19.25 0.05 -1.46
N LEU A 109 18.93 1.11 -2.22
CA LEU A 109 17.69 1.15 -3.01
C LEU A 109 17.67 0.19 -4.22
N LYS A 110 18.84 -0.32 -4.63
CA LYS A 110 18.97 -1.34 -5.69
C LYS A 110 19.29 -2.72 -5.12
N SER A 111 19.33 -2.86 -3.79
CA SER A 111 19.74 -4.10 -3.18
C SER A 111 18.66 -5.19 -3.36
N PRO A 112 19.06 -6.46 -3.51
CA PRO A 112 18.11 -7.57 -3.56
C PRO A 112 17.15 -7.59 -2.36
N GLU A 113 17.64 -7.20 -1.18
CA GLU A 113 16.90 -7.15 0.08
C GLU A 113 15.75 -6.12 0.02
N PHE A 114 16.00 -4.94 -0.57
CA PHE A 114 14.95 -3.93 -0.74
C PHE A 114 13.83 -4.42 -1.67
N LYS A 115 14.19 -5.16 -2.73
CA LYS A 115 13.21 -5.76 -3.64
C LYS A 115 12.37 -6.83 -2.94
N VAL A 116 13.00 -7.68 -2.14
CA VAL A 116 12.34 -8.71 -1.33
C VAL A 116 11.37 -8.07 -0.34
N PHE A 117 11.79 -7.02 0.37
CA PHE A 117 10.92 -6.27 1.30
C PHE A 117 9.72 -5.62 0.61
N ILE A 118 9.92 -4.95 -0.53
CA ILE A 118 8.82 -4.39 -1.35
C ILE A 118 7.81 -5.47 -1.74
N ASN A 119 8.29 -6.62 -2.19
CA ASN A 119 7.42 -7.72 -2.60
C ASN A 119 6.60 -8.25 -1.42
N PHE A 120 7.22 -8.37 -0.24
CA PHE A 120 6.52 -8.75 0.99
C PHE A 120 5.43 -7.74 1.38
N LEU A 121 5.75 -6.44 1.35
CA LEU A 121 4.76 -5.38 1.60
C LEU A 121 3.61 -5.41 0.60
N ASN A 122 3.89 -5.60 -0.70
CA ASN A 122 2.84 -5.74 -1.71
C ASN A 122 1.93 -6.94 -1.43
N GLY A 123 2.47 -8.05 -0.94
CA GLY A 123 1.66 -9.21 -0.55
C GLY A 123 0.75 -8.96 0.66
N LEU A 124 1.18 -8.11 1.61
CA LEU A 124 0.37 -7.72 2.77
C LEU A 124 -0.67 -6.64 2.43
N LEU A 125 -0.29 -5.69 1.58
CA LEU A 125 -1.08 -4.51 1.24
C LEU A 125 -1.94 -4.74 -0.01
N GLN A 126 -2.69 -5.84 -0.06
CA GLN A 126 -3.68 -6.05 -1.13
C GLN A 126 -5.03 -5.43 -0.76
N LEU A 127 -5.68 -4.79 -1.74
CA LEU A 127 -6.97 -4.12 -1.53
C LEU A 127 -8.08 -5.11 -1.18
N ASN A 128 -8.11 -6.25 -1.88
CA ASN A 128 -8.99 -7.36 -1.56
C ASN A 128 -8.37 -8.19 -0.42
N PRO A 129 -9.08 -8.38 0.70
CA PRO A 129 -8.60 -9.19 1.82
C PRO A 129 -8.21 -10.62 1.45
N ALA A 130 -8.87 -11.22 0.45
CA ALA A 130 -8.64 -12.60 0.01
C ALA A 130 -7.35 -12.77 -0.79
N ASP A 131 -6.84 -11.69 -1.38
CA ASP A 131 -5.61 -11.72 -2.20
C ASP A 131 -4.34 -11.48 -1.37
N ARG A 132 -4.49 -11.18 -0.07
CA ARG A 132 -3.35 -10.97 0.85
C ARG A 132 -2.67 -12.28 1.18
N LEU A 133 -1.35 -12.23 1.41
CA LEU A 133 -0.56 -13.38 1.86
C LEU A 133 -1.23 -14.10 3.04
N SER A 134 -1.25 -15.43 3.00
CA SER A 134 -1.53 -16.27 4.15
C SER A 134 -0.40 -16.19 5.17
N TYR A 135 -0.67 -16.59 6.43
CA TYR A 135 0.38 -16.64 7.45
C TYR A 135 1.51 -17.62 7.08
N GLU A 136 1.17 -18.71 6.40
CA GLU A 136 2.15 -19.68 5.91
C GLU A 136 3.06 -19.07 4.84
N GLU A 137 2.49 -18.39 3.85
CA GLU A 137 3.27 -17.69 2.82
C GLU A 137 4.12 -16.55 3.42
N MET A 138 3.62 -15.90 4.48
CA MET A 138 4.39 -14.87 5.18
C MET A 138 5.64 -15.43 5.85
N LEU A 139 5.50 -16.54 6.59
CA LEU A 139 6.62 -17.18 7.30
C LEU A 139 7.65 -17.77 6.33
N ASN A 140 7.21 -18.26 5.18
CA ASN A 140 8.07 -18.82 4.14
C ASN A 140 8.63 -17.76 3.16
N ASN A 141 8.28 -16.49 3.32
CA ASN A 141 8.77 -15.43 2.45
C ASN A 141 10.26 -15.18 2.66
N ASP A 142 11.01 -14.96 1.58
CA ASP A 142 12.44 -14.62 1.59
C ASP A 142 12.77 -13.43 2.53
N PHE A 143 11.83 -12.52 2.78
CA PHE A 143 12.04 -11.42 3.72
C PHE A 143 12.24 -11.92 5.16
N ILE A 144 11.50 -12.96 5.56
CA ILE A 144 11.52 -13.52 6.91
C ILE A 144 12.53 -14.65 7.01
N SER A 145 12.51 -15.58 6.05
CA SER A 145 13.30 -16.82 6.11
C SER A 145 14.81 -16.60 6.02
N ASN A 146 15.26 -15.47 5.46
CA ASN A 146 16.68 -15.10 5.44
C ASN A 146 17.27 -14.70 6.82
N TYR A 147 16.44 -14.62 7.87
CA TYR A 147 16.85 -14.19 9.22
C TYR A 147 16.45 -15.16 10.34
N THR A 148 15.99 -16.36 9.99
CA THR A 148 15.67 -17.48 10.90
C THR A 148 16.62 -18.64 10.70
#